data_AF-A0A835Z2B1-F1
#
_entry.id   AF-A0A835Z2B1-F1
#
_cell.length_a   1.000
_cell.length_b   1.000
_cell.length_c   1.000
_cell.angle_alpha   90.00
_cell.angle_beta   90.00
_cell.angle_gamma   90.00
#
_symmetry.space_group_name_H-M   'P 1'
#
loop_
_entity.id
_entity.type
_entity.pdbx_description
1 polymer ?
#
loop_
_entity_poly.entity_id
_entity_poly.type
_entity_poly.pdbx_seq_one_letter_code
_entity_poly.pdbx_strand_id
1 'polypeptide(L)'
;MVFFVRNGAFGIVIGQALRHPWKECAGVEIVPALHDIAAAALAEAQRAAAAAASAPHSAAAAAFTPQQAAALRALAPCALHLGDILTPCRGTPPTDAAARADVVFCYCSTWPAAGDLLTGLSFALAAVLRKGALVVTTDRRLASEPGAWEFALRATREGVNAETGGASVAYIWEVTQNGVGLI
;
A
#
# COMPACT_ATOMS: atom_id res chain seq x y z
N MET A 1 -7.44 -3.48 -6.66
CA MET A 1 -6.07 -3.68 -6.19
C MET A 1 -5.72 -2.56 -5.21
N VAL A 2 -5.07 -2.91 -4.10
CA VAL A 2 -4.52 -1.92 -3.16
C VAL A 2 -3.00 -1.93 -3.24
N PHE A 3 -2.39 -0.74 -3.25
CA PHE A 3 -0.94 -0.57 -3.32
C PHE A 3 -0.43 0.21 -2.11
N PHE A 4 0.68 -0.22 -1.51
CA PHE A 4 1.24 0.40 -0.31
C PHE A 4 2.65 0.92 -0.58
N VAL A 5 2.93 2.13 -0.09
CA VAL A 5 4.20 2.80 -0.32
C VAL A 5 4.89 3.11 1.01
N ARG A 6 6.16 2.66 1.15
CA ARG A 6 7.02 2.87 2.32
C ARG A 6 6.32 2.57 3.65
N ASN A 7 5.83 1.35 3.80
CA ASN A 7 4.99 0.95 4.93
C ASN A 7 5.77 0.17 6.01
N GLY A 8 7.07 0.45 6.17
CA GLY A 8 7.93 -0.23 7.13
C GLY A 8 8.05 -1.74 6.81
N ALA A 9 7.94 -2.60 7.83
CA ALA A 9 8.00 -4.06 7.66
C ALA A 9 6.76 -4.71 6.98
N PHE A 10 5.93 -3.94 6.26
CA PHE A 10 4.76 -4.41 5.47
C PHE A 10 3.68 -5.17 6.23
N GLY A 11 3.65 -5.10 7.56
CA GLY A 11 2.58 -5.70 8.37
C GLY A 11 1.18 -5.24 7.94
N ILE A 12 1.06 -4.00 7.44
CA ILE A 12 -0.19 -3.48 6.90
C ILE A 12 -0.59 -4.19 5.60
N VAL A 13 0.34 -4.51 4.69
CA VAL A 13 -0.01 -5.14 3.41
C VAL A 13 -0.59 -6.54 3.63
N ILE A 14 0.09 -7.35 4.43
CA ILE A 14 -0.35 -8.71 4.78
C ILE A 14 -1.64 -8.63 5.62
N GLY A 15 -1.70 -7.73 6.60
CA GLY A 15 -2.90 -7.53 7.42
C GLY A 15 -4.12 -7.12 6.59
N GLN A 16 -3.95 -6.27 5.59
CA GLN A 16 -5.00 -5.85 4.67
C GLN A 16 -5.43 -6.99 3.74
N ALA A 17 -4.47 -7.75 3.22
CA ALA A 17 -4.74 -8.93 2.39
C ALA A 17 -5.52 -10.03 3.14
N LEU A 18 -5.36 -10.14 4.46
CA LEU A 18 -6.08 -11.11 5.30
C LEU A 18 -7.49 -10.65 5.69
N ARG A 19 -7.75 -9.35 5.74
CA ARG A 19 -8.97 -8.78 6.35
C ARG A 19 -10.00 -8.29 5.36
N HIS A 20 -9.59 -8.07 4.11
CA HIS A 20 -10.43 -7.43 3.11
C HIS A 20 -10.40 -8.23 1.82
N PRO A 21 -11.52 -8.25 1.06
CA PRO A 21 -11.65 -9.02 -0.18
C PRO A 21 -10.97 -8.31 -1.36
N TRP A 22 -9.70 -7.96 -1.20
CA TRP A 22 -8.92 -7.35 -2.27
C TRP A 22 -8.65 -8.37 -3.38
N LYS A 23 -8.70 -7.92 -4.63
CA LYS A 23 -8.27 -8.74 -5.78
C LYS A 23 -6.77 -9.03 -5.74
N GLU A 24 -6.00 -8.07 -5.24
CA GLU A 24 -4.53 -8.09 -5.17
C GLU A 24 -4.10 -6.98 -4.19
N CYS A 25 -3.07 -7.27 -3.41
CA CYS A 25 -2.33 -6.33 -2.59
C CYS A 25 -0.89 -6.27 -3.10
N ALA A 26 -0.32 -5.08 -3.23
CA ALA A 26 1.11 -4.96 -3.51
C ALA A 26 1.74 -3.83 -2.71
N GLY A 27 3.06 -3.84 -2.58
CA GLY A 27 3.76 -2.73 -1.95
C GLY A 27 5.19 -2.58 -2.36
N VAL A 28 5.74 -1.39 -2.12
CA VAL A 28 7.13 -1.03 -2.43
C VAL A 28 7.85 -0.49 -1.20
N GLU A 29 9.06 -1.00 -0.96
CA GLU A 29 9.99 -0.54 0.09
C GLU A 29 11.30 -0.11 -0.53
N ILE A 30 11.90 0.95 -0.01
CA ILE A 30 13.24 1.36 -0.43
C ILE A 30 14.33 0.77 0.47
N VAL A 31 14.03 0.49 1.75
CA VAL A 31 14.99 0.00 2.73
C VAL A 31 15.13 -1.53 2.63
N PRO A 32 16.27 -2.07 2.15
CA PRO A 32 16.40 -3.51 1.88
C PRO A 32 16.11 -4.39 3.10
N ALA A 33 16.62 -4.03 4.28
CA ALA A 33 16.39 -4.82 5.49
C ALA A 33 14.89 -4.92 5.88
N LEU A 34 14.11 -3.86 5.67
CA LEU A 34 12.67 -3.88 5.94
C LEU A 34 11.92 -4.68 4.86
N HIS A 35 12.37 -4.60 3.61
CA HIS A 35 11.87 -5.44 2.53
C HIS A 35 12.09 -6.93 2.81
N ASP A 36 13.29 -7.32 3.27
CA ASP A 36 13.62 -8.71 3.57
C ASP A 36 12.76 -9.27 4.70
N ILE A 37 12.56 -8.49 5.77
CA ILE A 37 11.65 -8.84 6.88
C ILE A 37 10.22 -9.05 6.36
N ALA A 38 9.76 -8.15 5.50
CA ALA A 38 8.44 -8.22 4.91
C ALA A 38 8.25 -9.42 3.98
N ALA A 39 9.25 -9.73 3.15
CA ALA A 39 9.26 -10.89 2.27
C ALA A 39 9.22 -12.19 3.09
N ALA A 40 9.99 -12.26 4.18
CA ALA A 40 9.96 -13.40 5.10
C ALA A 40 8.58 -13.56 5.78
N ALA A 41 7.96 -12.47 6.22
CA ALA A 41 6.62 -12.47 6.80
C ALA A 41 5.55 -12.90 5.79
N LEU A 42 5.64 -12.45 4.54
CA LEU A 42 4.72 -12.88 3.47
C LEU A 42 4.88 -14.36 3.17
N ALA A 43 6.11 -14.86 3.08
CA ALA A 43 6.38 -16.27 2.87
C ALA A 43 5.79 -17.14 4.00
N GLU A 44 5.88 -16.68 5.25
CA GLU A 44 5.24 -17.36 6.38
C GLU A 44 3.71 -17.33 6.30
N ALA A 45 3.11 -16.18 5.97
CA ALA A 45 1.66 -16.08 5.78
C ALA A 45 1.16 -17.00 4.67
N GLN A 46 1.91 -17.12 3.57
CA GLN A 46 1.61 -18.03 2.46
C GLN A 46 1.72 -19.51 2.86
N ARG A 47 2.75 -19.87 3.65
CA ARG A 47 2.86 -21.22 4.24
C ARG A 47 1.67 -21.54 5.14
N ALA A 48 1.29 -20.61 6.02
CA ALA A 48 0.14 -20.75 6.89
C ALA A 48 -1.17 -20.86 6.09
N ALA A 49 -1.32 -20.10 5.00
CA ALA A 49 -2.47 -20.21 4.09
C ALA A 49 -2.55 -21.57 3.40
N ALA A 50 -1.43 -22.10 2.90
CA ALA A 50 -1.38 -23.44 2.31
C ALA A 50 -1.71 -24.54 3.34
N ALA A 51 -1.20 -24.41 4.57
CA ALA A 51 -1.54 -25.31 5.68
C ALA A 51 -3.04 -25.25 6.01
N ALA A 52 -3.63 -24.05 6.10
CA ALA A 52 -5.06 -23.86 6.36
C ALA A 52 -5.94 -24.39 5.22
N ALA A 53 -5.45 -24.39 3.98
CA ALA A 53 -6.15 -24.96 2.82
C ALA A 53 -6.04 -26.49 2.73
N SER A 54 -5.17 -27.12 3.54
CA SER A 54 -5.01 -28.57 3.58
C SER A 54 -6.24 -29.26 4.21
N ALA A 55 -6.33 -30.60 4.06
CA ALA A 55 -7.47 -31.37 4.51
C ALA A 55 -7.86 -31.05 5.98
N PRO A 56 -9.16 -30.94 6.31
CA PRO A 56 -9.63 -30.47 7.62
C PRO A 56 -9.13 -31.28 8.83
N HIS A 57 -8.73 -32.54 8.59
CA HIS A 57 -8.26 -33.48 9.60
C HIS A 57 -6.73 -33.58 9.68
N SER A 58 -5.99 -32.73 8.96
CA SER A 58 -4.53 -32.69 9.06
C SER A 58 -4.10 -31.99 10.36
N ALA A 59 -3.00 -32.46 10.96
CA ALA A 59 -2.39 -31.80 12.12
C ALA A 59 -2.05 -30.33 11.84
N ALA A 60 -1.72 -30.01 10.58
CA ALA A 60 -1.45 -28.65 10.12
C ALA A 60 -2.71 -27.75 10.13
N ALA A 61 -3.88 -28.30 9.78
CA ALA A 61 -5.15 -27.56 9.85
C ALA A 61 -5.65 -27.37 11.29
N ALA A 62 -5.34 -28.31 12.20
CA ALA A 62 -5.71 -28.24 13.62
C ALA A 62 -4.96 -27.13 14.40
N ALA A 63 -3.90 -26.54 13.84
CA ALA A 63 -3.12 -25.50 14.48
C ALA A 63 -3.81 -24.11 14.49
N PHE A 64 -4.90 -23.95 13.74
CA PHE A 64 -5.59 -22.66 13.58
C PHE A 64 -7.02 -22.74 14.10
N THR A 65 -7.51 -21.67 14.72
CA THR A 65 -8.95 -21.53 14.98
C THR A 65 -9.71 -21.45 13.65
N PRO A 66 -11.02 -21.79 13.62
CA PRO A 66 -11.82 -21.68 12.40
C PRO A 66 -11.78 -20.28 11.78
N GLN A 67 -11.74 -19.24 12.60
CA GLN A 67 -11.64 -17.84 12.14
C GLN A 67 -10.28 -17.54 11.51
N GLN A 68 -9.18 -18.00 12.11
CA GLN A 68 -7.84 -17.84 11.57
C GLN A 68 -7.69 -18.59 10.25
N ALA A 69 -8.17 -19.83 10.17
CA ALA A 69 -8.14 -20.63 8.96
C ALA A 69 -8.96 -19.97 7.83
N ALA A 70 -10.12 -19.38 8.16
CA ALA A 70 -10.93 -18.65 7.18
C ALA A 70 -10.19 -17.40 6.64
N ALA A 71 -9.57 -16.60 7.52
CA ALA A 71 -8.80 -15.43 7.10
C ALA A 71 -7.58 -15.81 6.23
N LEU A 72 -6.87 -16.88 6.62
CA LEU A 72 -5.73 -17.39 5.86
C LEU A 72 -6.12 -17.91 4.46
N ARG A 73 -7.27 -18.59 4.34
CA ARG A 73 -7.82 -19.02 3.04
C ARG A 73 -8.29 -17.85 2.19
N ALA A 74 -8.69 -16.75 2.82
CA ALA A 74 -9.11 -15.51 2.16
C ALA A 74 -7.94 -14.57 1.83
N LEU A 75 -6.69 -14.97 2.11
CA LEU A 75 -5.51 -14.15 1.85
C LEU A 75 -5.46 -13.76 0.36
N ALA A 76 -5.61 -12.46 0.09
CA ALA A 76 -5.48 -11.93 -1.25
C ALA A 76 -4.06 -12.16 -1.82
N PRO A 77 -3.91 -12.32 -3.15
CA PRO A 77 -2.60 -12.33 -3.80
C PRO A 77 -1.76 -11.11 -3.38
N CYS A 78 -0.50 -11.34 -3.02
CA CYS A 78 0.40 -10.31 -2.49
C CYS A 78 1.71 -10.25 -3.27
N ALA A 79 2.15 -9.06 -3.65
CA ALA A 79 3.47 -8.81 -4.25
C ALA A 79 4.24 -7.71 -3.50
N LEU A 80 5.49 -7.98 -3.14
CA LEU A 80 6.36 -7.01 -2.48
C LEU A 80 7.52 -6.69 -3.40
N HIS A 81 7.83 -5.41 -3.54
CA HIS A 81 8.89 -4.93 -4.41
C HIS A 81 9.91 -4.12 -3.60
N LEU A 82 11.19 -4.37 -3.86
CA LEU A 82 12.27 -3.49 -3.43
C LEU A 82 12.45 -2.39 -4.50
N GLY A 83 12.38 -1.13 -4.11
CA GLY A 83 12.52 0.00 -5.01
C GLY A 83 12.03 1.32 -4.42
N ASP A 84 12.05 2.36 -5.25
CA ASP A 84 11.54 3.67 -4.88
C ASP A 84 10.44 4.09 -5.85
N ILE A 85 9.28 4.50 -5.33
CA ILE A 85 8.20 5.02 -6.17
C ILE A 85 8.55 6.41 -6.71
N LEU A 86 9.47 7.14 -6.05
CA LEU A 86 9.89 8.48 -6.46
C LEU A 86 10.79 8.50 -7.69
N THR A 87 11.34 7.35 -8.07
CA THR A 87 12.04 7.17 -9.35
C THR A 87 11.20 6.28 -10.25
N PRO A 88 10.01 6.74 -10.70
CA PRO A 88 9.15 5.92 -11.52
C PRO A 88 9.84 5.69 -12.87
N CYS A 89 10.23 4.45 -13.13
CA CYS A 89 10.61 4.02 -14.46
C CYS A 89 9.48 3.13 -14.96
N ARG A 90 8.83 3.51 -16.08
CA ARG A 90 7.81 2.66 -16.71
C ARG A 90 8.35 1.25 -16.96
N GLY A 91 7.52 0.24 -16.74
CA GLY A 91 7.92 -1.15 -16.88
C GLY A 91 8.76 -1.69 -15.72
N THR A 92 8.90 -0.93 -14.63
CA THR A 92 9.37 -1.49 -13.36
C THR A 92 8.21 -2.07 -12.56
N PRO A 93 8.41 -3.19 -11.84
CA PRO A 93 7.33 -3.83 -11.08
C PRO A 93 6.57 -2.90 -10.12
N PRO A 94 7.22 -1.97 -9.35
CA PRO A 94 6.51 -1.03 -8.49
C PRO A 94 5.59 -0.07 -9.26
N THR A 95 6.06 0.47 -10.39
CA THR A 95 5.31 1.41 -11.21
C THR A 95 4.11 0.74 -11.87
N ASP A 96 4.29 -0.49 -12.38
CA ASP A 96 3.20 -1.25 -13.00
C ASP A 96 2.15 -1.66 -11.97
N ALA A 97 2.57 -2.02 -10.76
CA ALA A 97 1.65 -2.30 -9.65
C ALA A 97 0.85 -1.05 -9.24
N ALA A 98 1.52 0.10 -9.10
CA ALA A 98 0.86 1.36 -8.78
C ALA A 98 -0.16 1.75 -9.87
N ALA A 99 0.18 1.61 -11.14
CA ALA A 99 -0.71 1.98 -12.25
C ALA A 99 -2.03 1.18 -12.28
N ARG A 100 -2.03 -0.06 -11.77
CA ARG A 100 -3.23 -0.91 -11.64
C ARG A 100 -4.01 -0.66 -10.35
N ALA A 101 -3.48 0.13 -9.41
CA ALA A 101 -4.10 0.33 -8.11
C ALA A 101 -5.42 1.11 -8.21
N ASP A 102 -6.41 0.66 -7.45
CA ASP A 102 -7.65 1.41 -7.18
C ASP A 102 -7.46 2.34 -5.98
N VAL A 103 -6.64 1.90 -5.02
CA VAL A 103 -6.35 2.60 -3.76
C VAL A 103 -4.85 2.49 -3.50
N VAL A 104 -4.22 3.61 -3.18
CA VAL A 104 -2.83 3.69 -2.74
C VAL A 104 -2.79 4.20 -1.31
N PHE A 105 -2.06 3.51 -0.43
CA PHE A 105 -1.78 3.98 0.93
C PHE A 105 -0.31 4.36 1.05
N CYS A 106 -0.07 5.59 1.48
CA CYS A 106 1.27 6.16 1.65
C CYS A 106 1.45 6.58 3.12
N TYR A 107 2.37 5.92 3.83
CA TYR A 107 2.81 6.39 5.13
C TYR A 107 3.88 7.47 4.93
N CYS A 108 3.53 8.73 5.20
CA CYS A 108 4.25 9.89 4.63
C CYS A 108 5.14 10.67 5.61
N SER A 109 5.34 10.17 6.83
CA SER A 109 6.00 10.92 7.91
C SER A 109 7.44 11.36 7.58
N THR A 110 8.18 10.54 6.81
CA THR A 110 9.62 10.76 6.50
C THR A 110 9.93 11.20 5.07
N TRP A 111 8.91 11.58 4.30
CA TRP A 111 9.10 11.91 2.89
C TRP A 111 9.67 13.32 2.70
N PRO A 112 10.37 13.60 1.59
CA PRO A 112 10.63 14.97 1.18
C PRO A 112 9.31 15.74 0.98
N ALA A 113 9.22 16.97 1.50
CA ALA A 113 8.07 17.85 1.32
C ALA A 113 8.49 19.31 1.25
N ALA A 114 7.65 20.12 0.60
CA ALA A 114 7.70 21.58 0.66
C ALA A 114 6.55 22.04 1.57
N GLY A 115 6.88 22.40 2.82
CA GLY A 115 5.84 22.64 3.84
C GLY A 115 5.07 21.36 4.15
N ASP A 116 3.75 21.40 4.06
CA ASP A 116 2.85 20.26 4.26
C ASP A 116 2.63 19.43 2.99
N LEU A 117 3.21 19.82 1.85
CA LEU A 117 2.97 19.22 0.54
C LEU A 117 4.06 18.22 0.12
N LEU A 118 3.64 17.01 -0.21
CA LEU A 118 4.48 15.91 -0.71
C LEU A 118 4.76 16.04 -2.20
N THR A 119 5.44 17.09 -2.64
CA THR A 119 5.61 17.43 -4.06
C THR A 119 6.17 16.28 -4.92
N GLY A 120 7.26 15.64 -4.49
CA GLY A 120 7.88 14.53 -5.23
C GLY A 120 6.98 13.29 -5.34
N LEU A 121 6.32 12.89 -4.24
CA LEU A 121 5.37 11.78 -4.26
C LEU A 121 4.15 12.11 -5.13
N SER A 122 3.65 13.35 -5.04
CA SER A 122 2.49 13.79 -5.81
C SER A 122 2.76 13.68 -7.30
N PHE A 123 3.94 14.13 -7.75
CA PHE A 123 4.38 13.96 -9.14
C PHE A 123 4.46 12.49 -9.54
N ALA A 124 5.14 11.65 -8.74
CA ALA A 124 5.31 10.23 -9.04
C ALA A 124 3.96 9.49 -9.15
N LEU A 125 3.04 9.74 -8.21
CA LEU A 125 1.69 9.16 -8.24
C LEU A 125 0.87 9.69 -9.41
N ALA A 126 0.90 11.00 -9.68
CA ALA A 126 0.18 11.62 -10.77
C ALA A 126 0.57 11.04 -12.14
N ALA A 127 1.83 10.64 -12.28
CA ALA A 127 2.36 10.11 -13.52
C ALA A 127 1.97 8.64 -13.79
N VAL A 128 1.65 7.87 -12.74
CA VAL A 128 1.37 6.43 -12.85
C VAL A 128 -0.10 6.08 -12.62
N LEU A 129 -0.80 6.83 -11.77
CA LEU A 129 -2.17 6.50 -11.37
C LEU A 129 -3.19 6.90 -12.43
N ARG A 130 -4.24 6.09 -12.52
CA ARG A 130 -5.41 6.37 -13.36
C ARG A 130 -6.37 7.33 -12.66
N LYS A 131 -7.11 8.10 -13.46
CA LYS A 131 -8.23 8.91 -12.96
C LYS A 131 -9.23 8.03 -12.18
N GLY A 132 -9.71 8.56 -11.06
CA GLY A 132 -10.62 7.88 -10.13
C GLY A 132 -9.94 6.97 -9.11
N ALA A 133 -8.62 6.75 -9.20
CA ALA A 133 -7.88 6.07 -8.15
C ALA A 133 -7.88 6.92 -6.86
N LEU A 134 -7.88 6.24 -5.71
CA LEU A 134 -7.79 6.88 -4.41
C LEU A 134 -6.36 6.85 -3.88
N VAL A 135 -5.93 7.93 -3.24
CA VAL A 135 -4.66 7.99 -2.52
C VAL A 135 -4.93 8.38 -1.08
N VAL A 136 -4.37 7.64 -0.13
CA VAL A 136 -4.44 7.93 1.29
C VAL A 136 -3.05 8.30 1.77
N THR A 137 -2.89 9.54 2.24
CA THR A 137 -1.64 10.02 2.86
C THR A 137 -1.84 10.25 4.36
N THR A 138 -0.78 10.08 5.15
CA THR A 138 -0.78 10.41 6.58
C THR A 138 0.03 11.68 6.85
N ASP A 139 -0.51 12.58 7.66
CA ASP A 139 0.10 13.80 8.22
C ASP A 139 0.54 14.88 7.24
N ARG A 140 0.64 14.55 5.94
CA ARG A 140 1.01 15.46 4.87
C ARG A 140 0.06 15.33 3.69
N ARG A 141 -0.06 16.41 2.93
CA ARG A 141 -1.01 16.56 1.82
C ARG A 141 -0.33 16.30 0.49
N LEU A 142 -1.13 15.91 -0.50
CA LEU A 142 -0.68 15.90 -1.89
C LEU A 142 -0.69 17.33 -2.44
N ALA A 143 0.29 17.63 -3.28
CA ALA A 143 0.25 18.82 -4.12
C ALA A 143 -0.70 18.57 -5.30
N SER A 144 -1.00 19.60 -6.09
CA SER A 144 -1.64 19.51 -7.40
C SER A 144 -1.06 20.59 -8.29
N GLU A 145 -1.03 20.35 -9.59
CA GLU A 145 -0.57 21.31 -10.60
C GLU A 145 -1.70 21.53 -11.61
N PRO A 146 -2.49 22.62 -11.44
CA PRO A 146 -3.67 22.86 -12.26
C PRO A 146 -3.37 22.82 -13.75
N GLY A 147 -4.18 22.06 -14.49
CA GLY A 147 -4.00 21.85 -15.93
C GLY A 147 -2.95 20.79 -16.31
N ALA A 148 -2.10 20.33 -15.39
CA ALA A 148 -1.19 19.21 -15.62
C ALA A 148 -1.68 17.92 -14.92
N TRP A 149 -1.86 17.95 -13.60
CA TRP A 149 -2.31 16.82 -12.79
C TRP A 149 -2.95 17.30 -11.49
N GLU A 150 -4.02 16.63 -11.05
CA GLU A 150 -4.85 17.12 -9.96
C GLU A 150 -5.36 15.99 -9.06
N PHE A 151 -5.39 16.30 -7.76
CA PHE A 151 -5.95 15.46 -6.71
C PHE A 151 -7.04 16.24 -5.97
N ALA A 152 -8.24 15.68 -5.89
CA ALA A 152 -9.34 16.24 -5.10
C ALA A 152 -9.39 15.59 -3.71
N LEU A 153 -9.32 16.40 -2.65
CA LEU A 153 -9.54 15.92 -1.28
C LEU A 153 -11.00 15.50 -1.12
N ARG A 154 -11.22 14.23 -0.78
CA ARG A 154 -12.55 13.65 -0.55
C ARG A 154 -12.94 13.61 0.91
N ALA A 155 -11.97 13.29 1.77
CA ALA A 155 -12.22 13.17 3.20
C ALA A 155 -10.93 13.34 4.00
N THR A 156 -11.11 13.73 5.26
CA THR A 156 -10.08 13.74 6.29
C THR A 156 -10.53 12.85 7.44
N ARG A 157 -9.58 12.16 8.07
CA ARG A 157 -9.80 11.34 9.26
C ARG A 157 -8.69 11.60 10.27
N GLU A 158 -9.07 12.04 11.45
CA GLU A 158 -8.15 12.21 12.56
C GLU A 158 -8.07 10.90 13.37
N GLY A 159 -6.90 10.63 13.93
CA GLY A 159 -6.66 9.47 14.76
C GLY A 159 -5.41 9.62 15.61
N VAL A 160 -5.11 8.58 16.38
CA VAL A 160 -3.88 8.51 17.18
C VAL A 160 -2.86 7.69 16.40
N ASN A 161 -1.64 8.21 16.28
CA ASN A 161 -0.49 7.44 15.84
C ASN A 161 0.04 6.64 17.03
N ALA A 162 -0.23 5.34 17.06
CA ALA A 162 0.22 4.46 18.13
C ALA A 162 1.75 4.32 18.22
N GLU A 163 2.47 4.59 17.13
CA GLU A 163 3.94 4.51 17.10
C GLU A 163 4.58 5.71 17.81
N THR A 164 3.98 6.90 17.67
CA THR A 164 4.54 8.14 18.23
C THR A 164 3.77 8.66 19.45
N GLY A 165 2.60 8.09 19.75
CA GLY A 165 1.69 8.56 20.81
C GLY A 165 1.01 9.90 20.51
N GLY A 166 1.21 10.45 19.31
CA GLY A 166 0.68 11.76 18.89
C GLY A 166 -0.59 11.68 18.05
N ALA A 167 -1.18 12.83 17.75
CA ALA A 167 -2.25 12.92 16.76
C ALA A 167 -1.70 12.65 15.35
N SER A 168 -2.51 12.02 14.51
CA SER A 168 -2.24 11.83 13.09
C SER A 168 -3.49 12.05 12.27
N VAL A 169 -3.30 12.49 11.02
CA VAL A 169 -4.38 12.82 10.12
C VAL A 169 -4.21 12.05 8.81
N ALA A 170 -5.21 11.26 8.43
CA ALA A 170 -5.29 10.66 7.11
C ALA A 170 -6.08 11.56 6.16
N TYR A 171 -5.49 11.86 5.01
CA TYR A 171 -6.13 12.57 3.91
C TYR A 171 -6.45 11.58 2.79
N ILE A 172 -7.71 11.56 2.34
CA ILE A 172 -8.19 10.67 1.28
C ILE A 172 -8.43 11.52 0.04
N TRP A 173 -7.63 11.28 -0.99
CA TRP A 173 -7.62 12.01 -2.24
C TRP A 173 -8.17 11.13 -3.37
N GLU A 174 -8.80 11.75 -4.36
CA GLU A 174 -9.11 11.13 -5.64
C GLU A 174 -8.30 11.78 -6.75
N VAL A 175 -7.71 10.96 -7.63
CA VAL A 175 -7.05 11.44 -8.84
C VAL A 175 -8.11 11.96 -9.81
N THR A 176 -8.24 13.28 -9.96
CA THR A 176 -9.22 13.90 -10.87
C THR A 176 -8.65 14.14 -12.25
N GLN A 177 -7.33 14.34 -12.34
CA GLN A 177 -6.56 14.44 -13.56
C GLN A 177 -5.19 13.78 -13.36
N ASN A 178 -4.84 12.84 -14.24
CA ASN A 178 -3.52 12.22 -14.24
C ASN A 178 -2.59 12.91 -15.23
N GLY A 179 -1.30 12.91 -14.92
CA GLY A 179 -0.26 13.53 -15.75
C GLY A 179 0.20 12.59 -16.87
N VAL A 180 -0.68 12.30 -17.83
CA VAL A 180 -0.35 11.45 -18.98
C VAL A 180 0.81 12.07 -19.75
N GLY A 181 1.98 11.40 -19.75
CA GLY A 181 3.18 11.84 -20.46
C GLY A 181 4.29 12.44 -19.59
N LEU A 182 4.17 12.39 -18.26
CA LEU A 182 5.21 12.89 -17.33
C LEU A 182 6.41 11.94 -17.12
N ILE A 183 6.36 10.73 -17.70
CA ILE A 183 7.40 9.67 -17.69
C ILE A 183 7.43 8.96 -19.03
#